data_AF-A0A7J2U0E5-F1
#
_entry.id   AF-A0A7J2U0E5-F1
#
_cell.length_a   1.000
_cell.length_b   1.000
_cell.length_c   1.000
_cell.angle_alpha   90.00
_cell.angle_beta   90.00
_cell.angle_gamma   90.00
#
_symmetry.space_group_name_H-M   'P 1'
#
loop_
_entity.id
_entity.type
_entity.pdbx_description
1 polymer ?
#
loop_
_entity_poly.entity_id
_entity_poly.type
_entity_poly.pdbx_seq_one_letter_code
_entity_poly.pdbx_strand_id
1 'polypeptide(L)'
;MDIILIELVASLTTIVIFTLAGVLDWWWREIPPTLWIMPVIIGISVNILYYFLYCSNYFATICKYQFQLQLLQLILSLILLCIISILVFIIKIIGGADFLAVASFIALYPFNRLLVLGYSENIIVLQLLFFLPPILWVLIIYSVIMISLILFNLLNNLRFHKEIKTLRVPLTNKILYTLFCRFMYVKEYRRKKFYYPVYVQSIISRVSFNIYEDDEVWKQRLSNIPDNLVIVVSWGIPMITFMSLAVATYLILYNTLLLMLY
;
A
#
# COMPACT_ATOMS: atom_id res chain seq x y z
N MET A 1 -9.88 -30.35 -4.87
CA MET A 1 -10.27 -29.99 -3.50
C MET A 1 -9.11 -29.29 -2.77
N ASP A 2 -7.87 -29.76 -2.93
CA ASP A 2 -6.73 -29.28 -2.11
C ASP A 2 -6.22 -27.87 -2.46
N ILE A 3 -6.27 -27.46 -3.74
CA ILE A 3 -5.85 -26.11 -4.17
C ILE A 3 -6.78 -25.02 -3.61
N ILE A 4 -8.09 -25.31 -3.53
CA ILE A 4 -9.08 -24.37 -2.96
C ILE A 4 -8.81 -24.14 -1.47
N LEU A 5 -8.45 -25.19 -0.73
CA LEU A 5 -8.11 -25.09 0.69
C LEU A 5 -6.84 -24.24 0.90
N ILE A 6 -5.80 -24.48 0.10
CA ILE A 6 -4.58 -23.65 0.07
C ILE A 6 -4.96 -22.17 -0.13
N GLU A 7 -5.85 -21.91 -1.08
CA GLU A 7 -6.23 -20.53 -1.42
C GLU A 7 -7.11 -19.85 -0.39
N LEU A 8 -7.98 -20.61 0.26
CA LEU A 8 -8.75 -20.15 1.38
C LEU A 8 -7.83 -19.78 2.55
N VAL A 9 -6.87 -20.64 2.90
CA VAL A 9 -5.91 -20.39 3.98
C VAL A 9 -5.06 -19.15 3.69
N ALA A 10 -4.53 -19.03 2.47
CA ALA A 10 -3.76 -17.85 2.06
C ALA A 10 -4.61 -16.57 2.11
N SER A 11 -5.83 -16.60 1.58
CA SER A 11 -6.73 -15.44 1.54
C SER A 11 -7.14 -14.97 2.93
N LEU A 12 -7.55 -15.90 3.79
CA LEU A 12 -7.92 -15.59 5.17
C LEU A 12 -6.73 -15.02 5.95
N THR A 13 -5.55 -15.63 5.81
CA THR A 13 -4.32 -15.13 6.45
C THR A 13 -4.02 -13.70 5.99
N THR A 14 -4.07 -13.43 4.69
CA THR A 14 -3.83 -12.10 4.14
C THR A 14 -4.86 -11.10 4.66
N ILE A 15 -6.16 -11.40 4.59
CA ILE A 15 -7.22 -10.48 5.02
C ILE A 15 -7.05 -10.15 6.50
N VAL A 16 -6.87 -11.14 7.37
CA VAL A 16 -6.73 -10.93 8.81
C VAL A 16 -5.51 -10.07 9.11
N ILE A 17 -4.34 -10.43 8.60
CA ILE A 17 -3.10 -9.73 8.91
C ILE A 17 -3.10 -8.30 8.36
N PHE A 18 -3.49 -8.10 7.09
CA PHE A 18 -3.53 -6.75 6.52
C PHE A 18 -4.61 -5.89 7.17
N THR A 19 -5.77 -6.44 7.54
CA THR A 19 -6.78 -5.66 8.27
C THR A 19 -6.25 -5.20 9.62
N LEU A 20 -5.62 -6.10 10.39
CA LEU A 20 -5.01 -5.75 11.67
C LEU A 20 -3.90 -4.71 11.50
N ALA A 21 -2.98 -4.91 10.55
CA ALA A 21 -1.90 -3.98 10.26
C ALA A 21 -2.44 -2.60 9.83
N GLY A 22 -3.47 -2.58 8.98
CA GLY A 22 -4.12 -1.37 8.51
C GLY A 22 -4.85 -0.61 9.63
N VAL A 23 -5.48 -1.30 10.57
CA VAL A 23 -6.07 -0.66 11.76
C VAL A 23 -4.97 -0.10 12.67
N LEU A 24 -3.91 -0.88 12.89
CA LEU A 24 -2.79 -0.45 13.73
C LEU A 24 -2.12 0.81 13.17
N ASP A 25 -1.86 0.84 11.87
CA ASP A 25 -1.29 1.99 11.16
C ASP A 25 -2.19 3.23 11.28
N TRP A 26 -3.50 3.07 11.13
CA TRP A 26 -4.44 4.19 11.24
C TRP A 26 -4.47 4.81 12.64
N TRP A 27 -4.38 3.98 13.69
CA TRP A 27 -4.58 4.40 15.08
C TRP A 27 -3.29 4.82 15.77
N TRP A 28 -2.20 4.08 15.57
CA TRP A 28 -0.96 4.22 16.32
C TRP A 28 0.28 4.49 15.48
N ARG A 29 0.24 4.29 14.15
CA ARG A 29 1.40 4.44 13.23
C ARG A 29 2.56 3.48 13.46
N GLU A 30 2.45 2.61 14.45
CA GLU A 30 3.46 1.63 14.78
C GLU A 30 2.87 0.24 14.59
N ILE A 31 3.50 -0.54 13.72
CA ILE A 31 3.10 -1.91 13.45
C ILE A 31 4.21 -2.83 13.96
N PRO A 32 3.91 -3.74 14.91
CA PRO A 32 4.93 -4.60 15.47
C PRO A 32 5.48 -5.54 14.39
N PRO A 33 6.80 -5.67 14.24
CA PRO A 33 7.41 -6.55 13.24
C PRO A 33 6.95 -8.02 13.35
N THR A 34 6.58 -8.45 14.55
CA THR A 34 6.08 -9.81 14.85
C THR A 34 4.79 -10.16 14.11
N LEU A 35 3.96 -9.16 13.76
CA LEU A 35 2.72 -9.36 13.00
C LEU A 35 2.99 -9.98 11.62
N TRP A 36 4.16 -9.67 11.04
CA TRP A 36 4.53 -10.07 9.69
C TRP A 36 5.22 -11.44 9.61
N ILE A 37 5.61 -12.02 10.74
CA ILE A 37 6.30 -13.34 10.76
C ILE A 37 5.34 -14.46 10.35
N MET A 38 4.14 -14.46 10.91
CA MET A 38 3.11 -15.47 10.63
C MET A 38 2.72 -15.58 9.15
N PRO A 39 2.35 -14.51 8.43
CA PRO A 39 2.00 -14.61 7.02
C PRO A 39 3.17 -15.11 6.16
N VAL A 40 4.42 -14.79 6.50
CA VAL A 40 5.60 -15.30 5.77
C VAL A 40 5.74 -16.81 5.96
N ILE A 41 5.67 -17.31 7.20
CA ILE A 41 5.78 -18.75 7.49
C ILE A 41 4.64 -19.53 6.81
N ILE A 42 3.40 -19.05 6.97
CA ILE A 42 2.22 -19.68 6.34
C ILE A 42 2.37 -19.65 4.83
N GLY A 43 2.76 -18.51 4.25
CA GLY A 43 2.93 -18.36 2.81
C GLY A 43 3.95 -19.33 2.22
N ILE A 44 5.13 -19.43 2.82
CA ILE A 44 6.15 -20.39 2.38
C ILE A 44 5.61 -21.82 2.46
N SER A 45 5.00 -22.19 3.59
CA SER A 45 4.48 -23.54 3.83
C SER A 45 3.38 -23.93 2.82
N VAL A 46 2.43 -23.01 2.58
CA VAL A 46 1.32 -23.20 1.63
C VAL A 46 1.84 -23.30 0.19
N ASN A 47 2.85 -22.51 -0.20
CA ASN A 47 3.44 -22.59 -1.53
C ASN A 47 4.24 -23.89 -1.75
N ILE A 48 4.97 -24.37 -0.75
CA ILE A 48 5.65 -25.68 -0.82
C ILE A 48 4.62 -26.80 -1.02
N LEU A 49 3.55 -26.78 -0.22
CA LEU A 49 2.46 -27.75 -0.35
C LEU A 49 1.78 -27.67 -1.73
N TYR A 50 1.52 -26.46 -2.22
CA TYR A 50 0.97 -26.23 -3.55
C TYR A 50 1.83 -26.86 -4.64
N TYR A 51 3.15 -26.63 -4.63
CA TYR A 51 4.06 -27.22 -5.61
C TYR A 51 4.10 -28.75 -5.52
N PHE A 52 4.10 -29.30 -4.31
CA PHE A 52 4.07 -30.76 -4.12
C PHE A 52 2.82 -31.38 -4.75
N LEU A 53 1.65 -30.81 -4.46
CA LEU A 53 0.37 -31.27 -5.01
C LEU A 53 0.30 -31.08 -6.53
N TYR A 54 0.76 -29.93 -7.03
CA TYR A 54 0.78 -29.63 -8.46
C TYR A 54 1.67 -30.61 -9.23
N CYS A 55 2.89 -30.85 -8.77
CA CYS A 55 3.83 -31.80 -9.39
C CYS A 55 3.35 -33.25 -9.32
N SER A 56 2.60 -33.64 -8.29
CA SER A 56 2.10 -35.01 -8.13
C SER A 56 0.95 -35.37 -9.08
N ASN A 57 0.09 -34.39 -9.41
CA ASN A 57 -1.18 -34.66 -10.10
C ASN A 57 -1.19 -34.24 -11.58
N TYR A 58 -0.30 -33.35 -12.01
CA TYR A 58 -0.40 -32.68 -13.31
C TYR A 58 0.89 -32.84 -14.15
N PHE A 59 1.16 -34.06 -14.61
CA PHE A 59 2.33 -34.40 -15.44
C PHE A 59 2.04 -34.35 -16.96
N ALA A 60 1.26 -33.36 -17.42
CA ALA A 60 0.96 -33.16 -18.84
C ALA A 60 1.72 -31.95 -19.42
N THR A 61 2.00 -31.95 -20.73
CA THR A 61 2.79 -30.92 -21.44
C THR A 61 2.29 -29.48 -21.22
N ILE A 62 0.98 -29.29 -21.04
CA ILE A 62 0.35 -27.98 -20.75
C ILE A 62 0.84 -27.41 -19.41
N CYS A 63 1.14 -28.27 -18.45
CA CYS A 63 1.58 -27.90 -17.10
C CYS A 63 2.99 -27.29 -17.09
N LYS A 64 3.81 -27.59 -18.12
CA LYS A 64 5.17 -27.04 -18.26
C LYS A 64 5.15 -25.54 -18.54
N TYR A 65 4.28 -25.07 -19.42
CA TYR A 65 4.16 -23.64 -19.76
C TYR A 65 3.61 -22.83 -18.59
N GLN A 66 2.58 -23.35 -17.91
CA GLN A 66 2.03 -22.71 -16.71
C GLN A 66 3.07 -22.61 -15.58
N PHE A 67 3.86 -23.66 -15.38
CA PHE A 67 4.95 -23.66 -14.41
C PHE A 67 6.03 -22.63 -14.73
N GLN A 68 6.44 -22.52 -16.01
CA GLN A 68 7.40 -21.51 -16.45
C GLN A 68 6.90 -20.08 -16.17
N LEU A 69 5.61 -19.83 -16.40
CA LEU A 69 5.01 -18.52 -16.13
C LEU A 69 4.96 -18.22 -14.63
N GLN A 70 4.59 -19.21 -13.79
CA GLN A 70 4.63 -19.06 -12.33
C GLN A 70 6.05 -18.79 -11.81
N LEU A 71 7.05 -19.47 -12.38
CA LEU A 71 8.46 -19.23 -12.04
C LEU A 71 8.89 -17.81 -12.44
N LEU A 72 8.49 -17.35 -13.63
CA LEU A 72 8.75 -15.97 -14.06
C LEU A 72 8.12 -14.96 -13.10
N GLN A 73 6.87 -15.18 -12.68
CA GLN A 73 6.20 -14.31 -11.71
C GLN A 73 6.88 -14.31 -10.34
N LEU A 74 7.32 -15.47 -9.86
CA LEU A 74 8.11 -15.56 -8.64
C LEU A 74 9.39 -14.72 -8.76
N ILE A 75 10.13 -14.85 -9.87
CA ILE A 75 11.34 -14.08 -10.12
C ILE A 75 11.03 -12.57 -10.12
N LEU A 76 9.97 -12.14 -10.81
CA LEU A 76 9.55 -10.74 -10.84
C LEU A 76 9.16 -10.22 -9.45
N SER A 77 8.43 -11.03 -8.67
CA SER A 77 8.10 -10.71 -7.28
C SER A 77 9.35 -10.54 -6.42
N LEU A 78 10.35 -11.43 -6.55
CA LEU A 78 11.61 -11.33 -5.83
C LEU A 78 12.44 -10.11 -6.26
N ILE A 79 12.48 -9.79 -7.55
CA ILE A 79 13.13 -8.56 -8.06
C ILE A 79 12.47 -7.33 -7.43
N LEU A 80 11.13 -7.28 -7.40
CA LEU A 80 10.41 -6.18 -6.78
C LEU A 80 10.72 -6.07 -5.28
N LEU A 81 10.78 -7.20 -4.57
CA LEU A 81 11.16 -7.23 -3.16
C LEU A 81 12.59 -6.69 -2.94
N CYS A 82 13.53 -7.05 -3.81
CA CYS A 82 14.89 -6.51 -3.78
C CYS A 82 14.92 -5.00 -4.02
N ILE A 83 14.16 -4.49 -5.00
CA ILE A 83 14.04 -3.06 -5.27
C ILE A 83 13.51 -2.34 -4.02
N ILE A 84 12.44 -2.84 -3.41
CA ILE A 84 11.86 -2.26 -2.19
C ILE A 84 12.86 -2.33 -1.03
N SER A 85 13.61 -3.43 -0.88
CA SER A 85 14.65 -3.55 0.14
C SER A 85 15.72 -2.47 -0.02
N ILE A 86 16.16 -2.19 -1.25
CA ILE A 86 17.12 -1.11 -1.54
C ILE A 86 16.51 0.26 -1.15
N LEU A 87 15.25 0.51 -1.53
CA LEU A 87 14.55 1.77 -1.19
C LEU A 87 14.43 1.99 0.33
N VAL A 88 14.31 0.92 1.10
CA VAL A 88 14.14 0.95 2.57
C VAL A 88 15.49 1.04 3.28
N PHE A 89 16.41 0.13 3.02
CA PHE A 89 17.64 0.00 3.80
C PHE A 89 18.78 0.89 3.31
N ILE A 90 18.86 1.15 2.00
CA ILE A 90 19.92 1.97 1.41
C ILE A 90 19.46 3.41 1.28
N ILE A 91 18.30 3.63 0.64
CA ILE A 91 17.83 4.99 0.30
C ILE A 91 16.99 5.61 1.43
N LYS A 92 16.40 4.79 2.32
CA LYS A 92 15.59 5.21 3.48
C LYS A 92 14.39 6.10 3.10
N ILE A 93 13.76 5.82 1.96
CA ILE A 93 12.56 6.55 1.49
C ILE A 93 11.27 5.90 2.00
N ILE A 94 11.30 4.58 2.21
CA ILE A 94 10.13 3.75 2.55
C ILE A 94 10.29 3.20 3.98
N GLY A 95 9.18 3.05 4.70
CA GLY A 95 9.18 2.51 6.05
C GLY A 95 9.47 1.01 6.09
N GLY A 96 10.04 0.54 7.21
CA GLY A 96 10.27 -0.90 7.41
C GLY A 96 8.98 -1.73 7.40
N ALA A 97 7.87 -1.16 7.87
CA ALA A 97 6.57 -1.82 7.83
C ALA A 97 6.07 -2.06 6.40
N ASP A 98 6.32 -1.12 5.47
CA ASP A 98 5.93 -1.26 4.06
C ASP A 98 6.69 -2.40 3.39
N PHE A 99 7.99 -2.52 3.69
CA PHE A 99 8.79 -3.67 3.26
C PHE A 99 8.21 -4.99 3.76
N LEU A 100 7.91 -5.08 5.06
CA LEU A 100 7.39 -6.30 5.67
C LEU A 100 6.01 -6.66 5.12
N ALA A 101 5.16 -5.66 4.82
CA ALA A 101 3.88 -5.88 4.16
C ALA A 101 4.06 -6.49 2.77
N VAL A 102 4.94 -5.92 1.95
CA VAL A 102 5.21 -6.45 0.60
C VAL A 102 5.84 -7.84 0.67
N ALA A 103 6.80 -8.06 1.57
CA ALA A 103 7.40 -9.37 1.79
C ALA A 103 6.37 -10.43 2.19
N SER A 104 5.47 -10.08 3.12
CA SER A 104 4.39 -10.96 3.60
C SER A 104 3.41 -11.29 2.48
N PHE A 105 3.03 -10.30 1.68
CA PHE A 105 2.14 -10.52 0.54
C PHE A 105 2.79 -11.41 -0.52
N ILE A 106 4.06 -11.18 -0.88
CA ILE A 106 4.80 -12.00 -1.83
C ILE A 106 4.99 -13.43 -1.31
N ALA A 107 5.20 -13.61 0.00
CA ALA A 107 5.28 -14.95 0.58
C ALA A 107 3.95 -15.70 0.45
N LEU A 108 2.81 -15.02 0.59
CA LEU A 108 1.48 -15.63 0.46
C LEU A 108 1.03 -15.80 -1.00
N TYR A 109 1.41 -14.86 -1.88
CA TYR A 109 1.01 -14.80 -3.29
C TYR A 109 2.21 -14.47 -4.20
N PRO A 110 3.21 -15.38 -4.31
CA PRO A 110 4.39 -15.14 -5.13
C PRO A 110 4.10 -15.14 -6.64
N PHE A 111 3.05 -15.84 -7.04
CA PHE A 111 2.56 -16.00 -8.41
C PHE A 111 1.04 -16.22 -8.39
N ASN A 112 0.42 -16.08 -9.56
CA ASN A 112 -1.01 -16.26 -9.73
C ASN A 112 -1.36 -17.76 -9.84
N ARG A 113 -2.05 -18.31 -8.82
CA ARG A 113 -2.44 -19.73 -8.79
C ARG A 113 -3.62 -20.05 -9.71
N LEU A 114 -4.43 -19.05 -10.09
CA LEU A 114 -5.52 -19.22 -11.06
C LEU A 114 -5.03 -19.68 -12.45
N LEU A 115 -3.73 -19.52 -12.74
CA LEU A 115 -3.13 -20.00 -13.99
C LEU A 115 -3.41 -21.49 -14.24
N VAL A 116 -3.59 -22.29 -13.19
CA VAL A 116 -3.87 -23.73 -13.27
C VAL A 116 -5.29 -24.02 -13.75
N LEU A 117 -6.25 -23.12 -13.52
CA LEU A 117 -7.67 -23.34 -13.80
C LEU A 117 -8.07 -23.09 -15.27
N GLY A 118 -7.11 -22.68 -16.10
CA GLY A 118 -7.28 -22.63 -17.56
C GLY A 118 -7.12 -21.22 -18.12
N TYR A 119 -6.29 -21.12 -19.15
CA TYR A 119 -6.19 -19.93 -20.00
C TYR A 119 -7.38 -19.93 -20.97
N SER A 120 -8.37 -19.07 -20.75
CA SER A 120 -9.39 -18.82 -21.76
C SER A 120 -8.85 -17.82 -22.78
N GLU A 121 -8.74 -18.22 -24.04
CA GLU A 121 -8.19 -17.40 -25.12
C GLU A 121 -9.02 -16.13 -25.41
N ASN A 122 -10.27 -16.07 -24.93
CA ASN A 122 -11.26 -15.10 -25.40
C ASN A 122 -11.30 -13.76 -24.62
N ILE A 123 -10.47 -13.55 -23.59
CA ILE A 123 -10.54 -12.33 -22.77
C ILE A 123 -9.15 -11.75 -22.51
N ILE A 124 -8.74 -10.77 -23.32
CA ILE A 124 -7.45 -10.05 -23.24
C ILE A 124 -7.19 -9.46 -21.84
N VAL A 125 -8.23 -8.98 -21.16
CA VAL A 125 -8.13 -8.42 -19.79
C VAL A 125 -7.75 -9.50 -18.76
N LEU A 126 -8.26 -10.72 -18.92
CA LEU A 126 -7.87 -11.86 -18.09
C LEU A 126 -6.39 -12.20 -18.33
N GLN A 127 -5.95 -12.21 -19.59
CA GLN A 127 -4.58 -12.57 -19.97
C GLN A 127 -3.53 -11.64 -19.34
N LEU A 128 -3.81 -10.33 -19.28
CA LEU A 128 -2.97 -9.35 -18.57
C LEU A 128 -2.94 -9.60 -17.06
N LEU A 129 -4.08 -9.96 -16.47
CA LEU A 129 -4.19 -10.27 -15.04
C LEU A 129 -3.44 -11.55 -14.65
N PHE A 130 -3.36 -12.49 -15.60
CA PHE A 130 -2.61 -13.72 -15.47
C PHE A 130 -1.11 -13.56 -15.68
N PHE A 131 -0.64 -12.53 -16.37
CA PHE A 131 0.79 -12.37 -16.68
C PHE A 131 1.58 -11.69 -15.56
N LEU A 132 1.00 -10.64 -14.96
CA LEU A 132 1.68 -9.88 -13.90
C LEU A 132 1.64 -10.62 -12.56
N PRO A 133 2.74 -10.61 -11.77
CA PRO A 133 2.71 -11.13 -10.41
C PRO A 133 1.67 -10.39 -9.55
N PRO A 134 1.00 -11.09 -8.62
CA PRO A 134 -0.03 -10.53 -7.75
C PRO A 134 0.33 -9.20 -7.09
N ILE A 135 1.56 -9.04 -6.63
CA ILE A 135 2.02 -7.82 -5.95
C ILE A 135 1.96 -6.58 -6.85
N LEU A 136 2.20 -6.71 -8.15
CA LEU A 136 2.09 -5.56 -9.06
C LEU A 136 0.64 -5.09 -9.19
N TRP A 137 -0.33 -6.00 -9.19
CA TRP A 137 -1.74 -5.62 -9.16
C TRP A 137 -2.11 -4.85 -7.91
N VAL A 138 -1.63 -5.32 -6.74
CA VAL A 138 -1.82 -4.59 -5.48
C VAL A 138 -1.19 -3.19 -5.56
N LEU A 139 0.02 -3.06 -6.10
CA LEU A 139 0.68 -1.74 -6.25
C LEU A 139 -0.04 -0.82 -7.24
N ILE A 140 -0.61 -1.35 -8.33
CA ILE A 140 -1.44 -0.59 -9.27
C ILE A 140 -2.70 -0.07 -8.57
N ILE A 141 -3.44 -0.94 -7.88
CA ILE A 141 -4.64 -0.55 -7.13
C ILE A 141 -4.28 0.48 -6.06
N TYR A 142 -3.21 0.26 -5.31
CA TYR A 142 -2.68 1.22 -4.34
C TYR A 142 -2.36 2.58 -4.97
N SER A 143 -1.71 2.60 -6.13
CA SER A 143 -1.41 3.84 -6.86
C SER A 143 -2.67 4.60 -7.26
N VAL A 144 -3.72 3.88 -7.69
CA VAL A 144 -5.02 4.48 -7.99
C VAL A 144 -5.63 5.12 -6.73
N ILE A 145 -5.62 4.42 -5.59
CA ILE A 145 -6.11 4.96 -4.31
C ILE A 145 -5.33 6.23 -3.92
N MET A 146 -4.01 6.21 -4.05
CA MET A 146 -3.15 7.36 -3.74
C MET A 146 -3.40 8.55 -4.67
N ILE A 147 -3.62 8.31 -5.97
CA ILE A 147 -4.01 9.37 -6.91
C ILE A 147 -5.38 9.95 -6.51
N SER A 148 -6.34 9.11 -6.14
CA SER A 148 -7.65 9.59 -5.64
C SER A 148 -7.51 10.48 -4.40
N LEU A 149 -6.61 10.15 -3.47
CA LEU A 149 -6.32 10.99 -2.30
C LEU A 149 -5.69 12.33 -2.68
N ILE A 150 -4.74 12.34 -3.64
CA ILE A 150 -4.13 13.58 -4.14
C ILE A 150 -5.22 14.47 -4.79
N LEU A 151 -6.10 13.89 -5.60
CA LEU A 151 -7.22 14.62 -6.21
C LEU A 151 -8.19 15.14 -5.14
N PHE A 152 -8.51 14.35 -4.13
CA PHE A 152 -9.35 14.77 -3.01
C PHE A 152 -8.72 15.94 -2.23
N ASN A 153 -7.40 15.90 -1.98
CA ASN A 153 -6.67 16.99 -1.34
C ASN A 153 -6.68 18.25 -2.20
N LEU A 154 -6.40 18.12 -3.50
CA LEU A 154 -6.46 19.22 -4.46
C LEU A 154 -7.83 19.92 -4.41
N LEU A 155 -8.92 19.15 -4.54
CA LEU A 155 -10.28 19.69 -4.52
C LEU A 155 -10.63 20.41 -3.20
N ASN A 156 -10.20 19.87 -2.06
CA ASN A 156 -10.40 20.52 -0.77
C ASN A 156 -9.58 21.79 -0.61
N ASN A 157 -8.34 21.80 -1.12
CA ASN A 157 -7.45 22.95 -1.04
C ASN A 157 -7.89 24.12 -1.94
N LEU A 158 -8.66 23.87 -3.00
CA LEU A 158 -9.24 24.95 -3.83
C LEU A 158 -10.12 25.92 -3.04
N ARG A 159 -10.69 25.48 -1.90
CA ARG A 159 -11.46 26.36 -1.00
C ARG A 159 -10.59 27.47 -0.39
N PHE A 160 -9.29 27.22 -0.25
CA PHE A 160 -8.29 28.14 0.32
C PHE A 160 -7.47 28.88 -0.76
N HIS A 161 -8.01 29.06 -1.97
CA HIS A 161 -7.28 29.67 -3.09
C HIS A 161 -6.75 31.08 -2.78
N LYS A 162 -7.43 31.86 -1.92
CA LYS A 162 -6.98 33.20 -1.53
C LYS A 162 -5.74 33.12 -0.65
N GLU A 163 -5.75 32.21 0.32
CA GLU A 163 -4.67 31.94 1.25
C GLU A 163 -3.45 31.36 0.52
N ILE A 164 -3.65 30.46 -0.44
CA ILE A 164 -2.58 29.90 -1.27
C ILE A 164 -1.85 31.02 -2.04
N LYS A 165 -2.59 32.01 -2.58
CA LYS A 165 -2.00 33.13 -3.31
C LYS A 165 -1.14 34.01 -2.41
N THR A 166 -1.54 34.24 -1.15
CA THR A 166 -0.83 35.12 -0.21
C THR A 166 0.39 34.46 0.45
N LEU A 167 0.58 33.15 0.31
CA LEU A 167 1.78 32.47 0.79
C LEU A 167 3.07 33.08 0.20
N ARG A 168 4.02 33.40 1.09
CA ARG A 168 5.37 33.90 0.72
C ARG A 168 6.33 32.74 0.42
N VAL A 169 6.00 31.93 -0.58
CA VAL A 169 6.79 30.77 -1.03
C VAL A 169 6.83 30.72 -2.57
N PRO A 170 7.85 30.09 -3.19
CA PRO A 170 7.92 29.97 -4.64
C PRO A 170 6.74 29.17 -5.21
N LEU A 171 6.43 29.40 -6.49
CA LEU A 171 5.29 28.77 -7.18
C LEU A 171 5.34 27.24 -7.12
N THR A 172 6.53 26.65 -7.23
CA THR A 172 6.77 25.21 -7.11
C THR A 172 6.26 24.67 -5.77
N ASN A 173 6.58 25.34 -4.67
CA ASN A 173 6.12 24.95 -3.34
C ASN A 173 4.61 25.16 -3.18
N LYS A 174 4.02 26.20 -3.78
CA LYS A 174 2.56 26.38 -3.78
C LYS A 174 1.85 25.20 -4.44
N ILE A 175 2.35 24.74 -5.58
CA ILE A 175 1.81 23.57 -6.30
C ILE A 175 1.95 22.32 -5.41
N LEU A 176 3.13 22.08 -4.86
CA LEU A 176 3.38 20.93 -3.97
C LEU A 176 2.46 20.94 -2.74
N TYR A 177 2.29 22.09 -2.09
CA TYR A 177 1.38 22.21 -0.95
C TYR A 177 -0.07 21.95 -1.33
N THR A 178 -0.50 22.36 -2.53
CA THR A 178 -1.87 22.16 -3.00
C THR A 178 -2.14 20.68 -3.31
N LEU A 179 -1.14 19.94 -3.80
CA LEU A 179 -1.28 18.53 -4.16
C LEU A 179 -1.10 17.58 -2.97
N PHE A 180 -0.05 17.79 -2.17
CA PHE A 180 0.41 16.82 -1.17
C PHE A 180 0.14 17.25 0.27
N CYS A 181 -0.12 18.53 0.53
CA CYS A 181 -0.43 19.05 1.86
C CYS A 181 -1.91 19.42 1.95
N ARG A 182 -2.35 19.77 3.16
CA ARG A 182 -3.69 20.25 3.45
C ARG A 182 -3.63 21.62 4.10
N PHE A 183 -4.46 22.53 3.61
CA PHE A 183 -4.73 23.81 4.24
C PHE A 183 -5.82 23.62 5.29
N MET A 184 -5.58 24.09 6.51
CA MET A 184 -6.57 24.05 7.57
C MET A 184 -6.35 25.14 8.61
N TYR A 185 -7.42 25.44 9.35
CA TYR A 185 -7.34 26.34 10.49
C TYR A 185 -6.63 25.68 11.67
N VAL A 186 -5.93 26.48 12.47
CA VAL A 186 -5.25 26.02 13.71
C VAL A 186 -6.23 25.31 14.65
N LYS A 187 -7.48 25.80 14.75
CA LYS A 187 -8.54 25.13 15.53
C LYS A 187 -8.81 23.68 15.08
N GLU A 188 -8.79 23.42 13.78
CA GLU A 188 -9.01 22.08 13.22
C GLU A 188 -7.76 21.22 13.45
N TYR A 189 -6.58 21.77 13.20
CA TYR A 189 -5.29 21.12 13.41
C TYR A 189 -5.14 20.55 14.83
N ARG A 190 -5.45 21.34 15.86
CA ARG A 190 -5.34 20.93 17.28
C ARG A 190 -6.17 19.70 17.65
N ARG A 191 -7.23 19.41 16.89
CA ARG A 191 -8.14 18.28 17.13
C ARG A 191 -7.73 17.01 16.38
N LYS A 192 -6.81 17.12 15.42
CA LYS A 192 -6.40 16.00 14.57
C LYS A 192 -5.05 15.46 15.03
N LYS A 193 -4.82 14.19 14.72
CA LYS A 193 -3.56 13.48 14.97
C LYS A 193 -2.82 13.24 13.66
N PHE A 194 -1.50 13.09 13.75
CA PHE A 194 -0.63 12.76 12.61
C PHE A 194 -0.64 13.80 11.48
N TYR A 195 -0.91 15.06 11.82
CA TYR A 195 -0.72 16.19 10.92
C TYR A 195 0.51 16.97 11.39
N TYR A 196 1.41 17.24 10.46
CA TYR A 196 2.69 17.88 10.73
C TYR A 196 2.75 19.21 10.02
N PRO A 197 3.05 20.32 10.72
CA PRO A 197 3.12 21.64 10.10
C PRO A 197 4.28 21.71 9.12
N VAL A 198 4.00 22.12 7.89
CA VAL A 198 4.98 22.28 6.81
C VAL A 198 5.19 23.75 6.49
N TYR A 199 4.13 24.55 6.59
CA TYR A 199 4.23 26.01 6.52
C TYR A 199 3.34 26.68 7.56
N VAL A 200 3.95 27.54 8.37
CA VAL A 200 3.29 28.45 9.29
C VAL A 200 3.98 29.80 9.14
N GLN A 201 3.21 30.84 8.82
CA GLN A 201 3.76 32.16 8.53
C GLN A 201 4.72 32.62 9.64
N SER A 202 5.95 32.97 9.25
CA SER A 202 7.01 33.46 10.13
C SER A 202 7.55 32.46 11.19
N ILE A 203 7.10 31.20 11.19
CA ILE A 203 7.53 30.20 12.17
C ILE A 203 8.21 29.01 11.49
N ILE A 204 7.59 28.42 10.45
CA ILE A 204 8.11 27.24 9.75
C ILE A 204 7.90 27.41 8.25
N SER A 205 8.93 27.09 7.46
CA SER A 205 8.84 26.99 6.01
C SER A 205 9.73 25.85 5.51
N ARG A 206 9.12 24.68 5.28
CA ARG A 206 9.77 23.47 4.77
C ARG A 206 8.89 22.80 3.72
N VAL A 207 9.39 21.79 3.01
CA VAL A 207 8.61 21.07 1.98
C VAL A 207 8.03 19.76 2.51
N SER A 208 8.71 19.11 3.44
CA SER A 208 8.30 17.85 4.06
C SER A 208 8.56 17.87 5.57
N PHE A 209 7.98 16.88 6.27
CA PHE A 209 8.26 16.61 7.67
C PHE A 209 9.14 15.35 7.79
N ASN A 210 9.83 15.20 8.92
CA ASN A 210 10.57 13.99 9.24
C ASN A 210 9.64 12.99 9.93
N ILE A 211 9.69 11.71 9.51
CA ILE A 211 8.83 10.63 10.01
C ILE A 211 8.99 10.42 11.53
N TYR A 212 10.16 10.77 12.10
CA TYR A 212 10.41 10.68 13.54
C TYR A 212 9.86 11.86 14.36
N GLU A 213 9.11 12.78 13.74
CA GLU A 213 8.49 13.89 14.45
C GLU A 213 7.23 13.45 15.21
N ASP A 214 7.08 13.99 16.42
CA ASP A 214 5.92 13.79 17.28
C ASP A 214 4.89 14.92 17.04
N ASP A 215 3.63 14.54 16.79
CA ASP A 215 2.56 15.50 16.53
C ASP A 215 2.17 16.30 17.77
N GLU A 216 2.31 15.73 18.97
CA GLU A 216 2.04 16.44 20.23
C GLU A 216 3.05 17.54 20.51
N VAL A 217 4.34 17.31 20.20
CA VAL A 217 5.39 18.34 20.31
C VAL A 217 5.06 19.55 19.42
N TRP A 218 4.55 19.30 18.20
CA TRP A 218 4.14 20.39 17.32
C TRP A 218 2.89 21.11 17.82
N LYS A 219 1.90 20.41 18.38
CA LYS A 219 0.73 21.05 18.99
C LYS A 219 1.14 21.98 20.14
N GLN A 220 2.09 21.56 20.97
CA GLN A 220 2.63 22.39 22.05
C GLN A 220 3.35 23.63 21.51
N ARG A 221 4.22 23.48 20.50
CA ARG A 221 4.94 24.61 19.87
C ARG A 221 4.01 25.64 19.22
N LEU A 222 2.86 25.20 18.72
CA LEU A 222 1.87 26.04 18.04
C LEU A 222 0.69 26.46 18.96
N SER A 223 0.83 26.29 20.27
CA SER A 223 -0.21 26.61 21.28
C SER A 223 -0.56 28.11 21.33
N ASN A 224 0.39 28.99 21.06
CA ASN A 224 0.20 30.44 21.12
C ASN A 224 -0.34 31.06 19.82
N ILE A 225 -0.61 30.24 18.79
CA ILE A 225 -1.07 30.72 17.49
C ILE A 225 -2.60 30.93 17.51
N PRO A 226 -3.12 32.01 16.91
CA PRO A 226 -4.57 32.24 16.79
C PRO A 226 -5.30 31.11 16.06
N ASP A 227 -6.45 30.71 16.60
CA ASP A 227 -7.27 29.60 16.10
C ASP A 227 -7.78 29.80 14.66
N ASN A 228 -7.94 31.05 14.23
CA ASN A 228 -8.43 31.46 12.91
C ASN A 228 -7.33 31.54 11.84
N LEU A 229 -6.05 31.34 12.20
CA LEU A 229 -4.97 31.32 11.24
C LEU A 229 -5.03 30.05 10.40
N VAL A 230 -4.82 30.17 9.09
CA VAL A 230 -4.67 29.05 8.17
C VAL A 230 -3.20 28.64 8.12
N ILE A 231 -2.95 27.34 8.31
CA ILE A 231 -1.63 26.73 8.22
C ILE A 231 -1.62 25.64 7.15
N VAL A 232 -0.43 25.31 6.67
CA VAL A 232 -0.23 24.19 5.75
C VAL A 232 0.37 23.03 6.53
N VAL A 233 -0.32 21.90 6.51
CA VAL A 233 0.09 20.69 7.20
C VAL A 233 0.23 19.55 6.20
N SER A 234 1.23 18.71 6.38
CA SER A 234 1.32 17.42 5.70
C SER A 234 0.69 16.35 6.59
N TRP A 235 0.06 15.36 5.97
CA TRP A 235 -0.52 14.22 6.68
C TRP A 235 0.49 13.08 6.67
N GLY A 236 0.73 12.46 7.82
CA GLY A 236 1.33 11.13 7.87
C GLY A 236 0.35 10.14 7.26
N ILE A 237 0.48 9.89 5.95
CA ILE A 237 -0.42 8.99 5.22
C ILE A 237 -0.22 7.56 5.77
N PRO A 238 -1.28 6.89 6.23
CA PRO A 238 -1.22 5.49 6.65
C PRO A 238 -1.06 4.58 5.43
N MET A 239 0.18 4.40 4.99
CA MET A 239 0.49 3.64 3.78
C MET A 239 -0.01 2.21 3.89
N ILE A 240 0.09 1.59 5.07
CA ILE A 240 -0.35 0.20 5.28
C ILE A 240 -1.87 0.11 5.30
N THR A 241 -2.60 1.09 5.83
CA THR A 241 -4.07 1.09 5.71
C THR A 241 -4.50 1.11 4.24
N PHE A 242 -3.91 1.98 3.41
CA PHE A 242 -4.24 2.04 1.99
C PHE A 242 -3.76 0.82 1.20
N MET A 243 -2.60 0.26 1.56
CA MET A 243 -2.13 -1.02 1.03
C MET A 243 -3.09 -2.15 1.36
N SER A 244 -3.65 -2.16 2.58
CA SER A 244 -4.62 -3.18 3.02
C SER A 244 -5.93 -3.08 2.24
N LEU A 245 -6.40 -1.87 1.94
CA LEU A 245 -7.54 -1.66 1.03
C LEU A 245 -7.24 -2.16 -0.39
N ALA A 246 -6.03 -1.92 -0.90
CA ALA A 246 -5.60 -2.42 -2.20
C ALA A 246 -5.54 -3.95 -2.24
N VAL A 247 -5.00 -4.58 -1.19
CA VAL A 247 -4.97 -6.04 -1.02
C VAL A 247 -6.38 -6.62 -0.94
N ALA A 248 -7.27 -6.02 -0.16
CA ALA A 248 -8.66 -6.48 -0.06
C ALA A 248 -9.36 -6.39 -1.42
N THR A 249 -9.18 -5.28 -2.14
CA THR A 249 -9.74 -5.09 -3.49
C THR A 249 -9.19 -6.13 -4.46
N TYR A 250 -7.87 -6.37 -4.43
CA TYR A 250 -7.23 -7.42 -5.24
C TYR A 250 -7.83 -8.80 -4.94
N LEU A 251 -7.98 -9.17 -3.66
CA LEU A 251 -8.54 -10.47 -3.28
C LEU A 251 -10.01 -10.61 -3.65
N ILE A 252 -10.81 -9.54 -3.59
CA ILE A 252 -12.21 -9.57 -4.05
C ILE A 252 -12.25 -9.84 -5.56
N LEU A 253 -11.46 -9.12 -6.35
CA LEU A 253 -11.37 -9.32 -7.80
C LEU A 253 -10.88 -10.74 -8.12
N TYR A 254 -9.82 -11.19 -7.43
CA TYR A 254 -9.23 -12.51 -7.59
C TYR A 254 -10.23 -13.63 -7.28
N ASN A 255 -10.92 -13.56 -6.15
CA ASN A 255 -11.90 -14.58 -5.75
C ASN A 255 -13.16 -14.55 -6.62
N THR A 256 -13.57 -13.37 -7.10
CA THR A 256 -14.68 -13.28 -8.07
C THR A 256 -14.32 -13.99 -9.37
N LEU A 257 -13.10 -13.79 -9.87
CA LEU A 257 -12.60 -14.50 -11.04
C LEU A 257 -12.47 -16.01 -10.79
N LEU A 258 -11.98 -16.41 -9.62
CA LEU A 258 -11.93 -17.81 -9.21
C LEU A 258 -13.31 -18.46 -9.31
N LEU A 259 -14.35 -17.82 -8.75
CA LEU A 259 -15.72 -18.32 -8.77
C LEU A 259 -16.34 -18.38 -10.18
N MET A 260 -15.95 -17.48 -11.09
CA MET A 260 -16.43 -17.50 -12.49
C MET A 260 -15.79 -18.60 -13.34
N LEU A 261 -14.62 -19.10 -12.96
CA LEU A 261 -13.89 -20.14 -13.67
C LEU A 261 -14.27 -21.57 -13.23
N TYR A 262 -15.05 -21.69 -12.16
CA TYR A 262 -15.60 -22.96 -11.64
C TYR A 262 -17.07 -23.12 -12.06
#